data_AF-A0A800ERX9-F1
#
_entry.id   AF-A0A800ERX9-F1
#
_cell.length_a   1.000
_cell.length_b   1.000
_cell.length_c   1.000
_cell.angle_alpha   90.00
_cell.angle_beta   90.00
_cell.angle_gamma   90.00
#
_symmetry.space_group_name_H-M   'P 1'
#
loop_
_entity.id
_entity.type
_entity.pdbx_description
1 polymer ?
#
loop_
_entity_poly.entity_id
_entity_poly.type
_entity_poly.pdbx_seq_one_letter_code
_entity_poly.pdbx_strand_id
1 'polypeptide(L)'
;MKRHKGEEIYMGRGPMINLLSVSLILGASLGCEPPGDLALPTESEAEAHYASSTDLSVRVTGNIVEVSVEQPLAQVRRGGSLWVKVGPYIYLFTEETESLLQSYPGLSGVRVITRTNRSRSEVARAFLHRESLNEITWRRAKNIAGKARTDGTRRPVLLEDLVDWGQEHTDFAYSEEFVK
;
A
#
# COMPACT_ATOMS: atom_id res chain seq x y z
N MET A 1 15.39 -44.22 -74.92
CA MET A 1 16.55 -43.90 -75.78
C MET A 1 17.68 -43.37 -74.88
N LYS A 2 18.89 -43.95 -74.96
CA LYS A 2 20.11 -43.74 -74.12
C LYS A 2 19.96 -44.19 -72.65
N ARG A 3 20.42 -45.36 -72.18
CA ARG A 3 21.71 -46.11 -72.24
C ARG A 3 22.85 -45.48 -71.41
N HIS A 4 23.45 -46.35 -70.58
CA HIS A 4 24.78 -46.30 -69.93
C HIS A 4 24.93 -45.50 -68.63
N LYS A 5 25.69 -45.92 -67.62
CA LYS A 5 26.48 -47.13 -67.24
C LYS A 5 27.19 -46.72 -65.94
N GLY A 6 27.49 -47.63 -65.02
CA GLY A 6 28.52 -47.36 -63.99
C GLY A 6 28.32 -48.06 -62.66
N GLU A 7 28.86 -49.29 -62.57
CA GLU A 7 29.53 -49.85 -61.37
C GLU A 7 30.54 -48.81 -60.81
N GLU A 8 30.93 -48.78 -59.54
CA GLU A 8 31.77 -49.81 -58.89
C GLU A 8 31.96 -49.48 -57.38
N ILE A 9 31.72 -50.49 -56.54
CA ILE A 9 32.48 -50.96 -55.35
C ILE A 9 33.13 -49.93 -54.40
N TYR A 10 32.83 -50.02 -53.09
CA TYR A 10 33.84 -50.32 -52.06
C TYR A 10 33.20 -50.77 -50.74
N MET A 11 33.53 -52.01 -50.36
CA MET A 11 33.23 -52.65 -49.09
C MET A 11 34.23 -52.14 -48.04
N GLY A 12 33.74 -51.56 -46.94
CA GLY A 12 34.57 -51.06 -45.82
C GLY A 12 33.94 -51.42 -44.48
N ARG A 13 34.66 -52.22 -43.69
CA ARG A 13 34.26 -52.82 -42.40
C ARG A 13 34.34 -51.84 -41.21
N GLY A 14 33.23 -51.76 -40.45
CA GLY A 14 33.13 -51.55 -38.99
C GLY A 14 33.50 -50.18 -38.38
N PRO A 15 33.27 -49.94 -37.06
CA PRO A 15 32.45 -50.66 -36.08
C PRO A 15 31.33 -49.80 -35.44
N MET A 16 30.48 -50.46 -34.65
CA MET A 16 29.46 -49.88 -33.77
C MET A 16 30.01 -48.81 -32.82
N ILE A 17 29.31 -47.68 -32.69
CA ILE A 17 29.33 -46.85 -31.48
C ILE A 17 27.88 -46.47 -31.15
N ASN A 18 27.34 -47.14 -30.13
CA ASN A 18 26.10 -46.81 -29.46
C ASN A 18 26.20 -45.41 -28.85
N LEU A 19 25.42 -44.45 -29.35
CA LEU A 19 25.18 -43.18 -28.68
C LEU A 19 23.85 -43.28 -27.93
N LEU A 20 23.94 -43.79 -26.70
CA LEU A 20 22.91 -43.64 -25.67
C LEU A 20 22.82 -42.16 -25.31
N SER A 21 21.82 -41.46 -25.86
CA SER A 21 21.45 -40.12 -25.46
C SER A 21 20.79 -40.19 -24.09
N VAL A 22 21.55 -39.88 -23.03
CA VAL A 22 21.02 -39.67 -21.69
C VAL A 22 20.32 -38.31 -21.67
N SER A 23 19.00 -38.32 -21.86
CA SER A 23 18.15 -37.16 -21.65
C SER A 23 18.11 -36.83 -20.15
N LEU A 24 18.83 -35.76 -19.77
CA LEU A 24 18.78 -35.16 -18.44
C LEU A 24 17.43 -34.45 -18.29
N ILE A 25 16.46 -35.10 -17.65
CA ILE A 25 15.22 -34.47 -17.21
C ILE A 25 15.59 -33.55 -16.05
N LEU A 26 15.85 -32.27 -16.36
CA LEU A 26 15.91 -31.20 -15.38
C LEU A 26 14.52 -31.09 -14.75
N GLY A 27 14.36 -31.69 -13.56
CA GLY A 27 13.17 -31.53 -12.75
C GLY A 27 12.99 -30.06 -12.43
N ALA A 28 11.98 -29.44 -13.03
CA ALA A 28 11.48 -28.14 -12.61
C ALA A 28 11.02 -28.29 -11.15
N SER A 29 11.83 -27.82 -10.22
CA SER A 29 11.39 -27.52 -8.87
C SER A 29 10.30 -26.46 -8.97
N LEU A 30 9.04 -26.90 -9.04
CA LEU A 30 7.90 -26.10 -8.62
C LEU A 30 8.10 -25.83 -7.13
N GLY A 31 8.88 -24.80 -6.83
CA GLY A 31 8.96 -24.20 -5.52
C GLY A 31 7.58 -23.69 -5.19
N CYS A 32 6.79 -24.53 -4.53
CA CYS A 32 5.58 -24.11 -3.86
C CYS A 32 6.07 -23.24 -2.70
N GLU A 33 6.26 -21.94 -2.96
CA GLU A 33 6.54 -20.99 -1.91
C GLU A 33 5.38 -21.10 -0.91
N PRO A 34 5.66 -21.38 0.38
CA PRO A 34 4.59 -21.42 1.36
C PRO A 34 3.81 -20.10 1.26
N PRO A 35 2.47 -20.13 1.34
CA PRO A 35 1.68 -18.91 1.23
C PRO A 35 2.27 -17.88 2.20
N GLY A 36 2.66 -16.73 1.67
CA GLY A 36 3.31 -15.68 2.44
C GLY A 36 2.51 -15.40 3.70
N ASP A 37 3.20 -15.11 4.80
CA ASP A 37 2.55 -14.85 6.08
C ASP A 37 1.63 -13.62 5.96
N LEU A 38 0.32 -13.86 5.80
CA LEU A 38 -0.73 -12.84 5.71
C LEU A 38 -1.24 -12.45 7.09
N ALA A 39 -0.34 -12.35 8.07
CA ALA A 39 -0.66 -11.95 9.42
C ALA A 39 -1.48 -10.65 9.43
N LEU A 40 -2.57 -10.68 10.19
CA LEU A 40 -3.42 -9.54 10.49
C LEU A 40 -3.28 -9.18 11.97
N PRO A 41 -3.29 -7.89 12.32
CA PRO A 41 -3.28 -7.48 13.72
C PRO A 41 -4.63 -7.75 14.36
N THR A 42 -4.61 -8.08 15.64
CA THR A 42 -5.77 -7.85 16.52
C THR A 42 -6.01 -6.35 16.70
N GLU A 43 -7.20 -5.97 17.18
CA GLU A 43 -7.53 -4.57 17.45
C GLU A 43 -6.56 -3.93 18.46
N SER A 44 -6.20 -4.66 19.53
CA SER A 44 -5.25 -4.17 20.54
C SER A 44 -3.83 -4.00 19.99
N GLU A 45 -3.38 -4.88 19.08
CA GLU A 45 -2.08 -4.72 18.43
C GLU A 45 -2.09 -3.52 17.48
N ALA A 46 -3.14 -3.36 16.67
CA ALA A 46 -3.29 -2.19 15.81
C ALA A 46 -3.35 -0.88 16.61
N GLU A 47 -4.06 -0.88 17.74
CA GLU A 47 -4.17 0.27 18.64
C GLU A 47 -2.82 0.62 19.28
N ALA A 48 -2.00 -0.38 19.62
CA ALA A 48 -0.68 -0.16 20.22
C ALA A 48 0.26 0.70 19.34
N HIS A 49 0.11 0.65 18.01
CA HIS A 49 0.85 1.54 17.10
C HIS A 49 0.51 3.02 17.30
N TYR A 50 -0.71 3.35 17.75
CA TYR A 50 -1.19 4.73 17.90
C TYR A 50 -1.27 5.21 19.35
N ALA A 51 -0.70 4.48 20.31
CA ALA A 51 -0.84 4.73 21.74
C ALA A 51 -0.38 6.13 22.21
N SER A 52 0.39 6.86 21.39
CA SER A 52 0.80 8.24 21.65
C SER A 52 -0.32 9.28 21.45
N SER A 53 -1.43 8.89 20.81
CA SER A 53 -2.56 9.76 20.46
C SER A 53 -3.75 9.48 21.38
N THR A 54 -4.42 10.54 21.85
CA THR A 54 -5.53 10.43 22.83
C THR A 54 -6.90 10.76 22.25
N ASP A 55 -6.93 11.25 21.03
CA ASP A 55 -8.08 11.77 20.31
C ASP A 55 -8.56 10.82 19.18
N LEU A 56 -8.09 9.57 19.22
CA LEU A 56 -8.43 8.55 18.23
C LEU A 56 -8.87 7.23 18.86
N SER A 57 -9.54 6.43 18.05
CA SER A 57 -9.85 5.02 18.32
C SER A 57 -9.50 4.19 17.09
N VAL A 58 -9.07 2.95 17.32
CA VAL A 58 -8.63 2.03 16.26
C VAL A 58 -9.56 0.83 16.24
N ARG A 59 -9.94 0.38 15.04
CA ARG A 59 -10.70 -0.84 14.81
C ARG A 59 -10.12 -1.64 13.67
N VAL A 60 -10.22 -2.96 13.74
CA VAL A 60 -9.86 -3.84 12.61
C VAL A 60 -11.15 -4.36 11.97
N THR A 61 -11.34 -4.07 10.67
CA THR A 61 -12.52 -4.51 9.89
C THR A 61 -12.05 -5.28 8.66
N GLY A 62 -12.14 -6.61 8.73
CA GLY A 62 -11.55 -7.48 7.71
C GLY A 62 -10.02 -7.33 7.70
N ASN A 63 -9.45 -6.93 6.58
CA ASN A 63 -8.03 -6.65 6.43
C ASN A 63 -7.70 -5.15 6.35
N ILE A 64 -8.58 -4.32 6.90
CA ILE A 64 -8.40 -2.86 6.96
C ILE A 64 -8.36 -2.44 8.42
N VAL A 65 -7.40 -1.57 8.75
CA VAL A 65 -7.41 -0.84 10.03
C VAL A 65 -8.13 0.49 9.85
N GLU A 66 -9.18 0.72 10.62
CA GLU A 66 -9.90 1.99 10.66
C GLU A 66 -9.48 2.81 11.88
N VAL A 67 -8.91 3.99 11.63
CA VAL A 67 -8.53 4.97 12.63
C VAL A 67 -9.58 6.07 12.64
N SER A 68 -10.33 6.17 13.73
CA SER A 68 -11.39 7.16 13.90
C SER A 68 -10.91 8.28 14.79
N VAL A 69 -10.84 9.49 14.26
CA VAL A 69 -10.26 10.67 14.91
C VAL A 69 -11.35 11.69 15.24
N GLU A 70 -11.31 12.24 16.46
CA GLU A 70 -12.17 13.35 16.85
C GLU A 70 -11.63 14.69 16.35
N GLN A 71 -12.41 15.37 15.50
CA GLN A 71 -12.12 16.70 15.01
C GLN A 71 -13.14 17.71 15.61
N PRO A 72 -12.71 18.67 16.45
CA PRO A 72 -13.63 19.63 17.05
C PRO A 72 -14.34 20.48 16.00
N LEU A 73 -15.68 20.56 16.07
CA LEU A 73 -16.50 21.30 15.11
C LEU A 73 -16.10 22.79 14.99
N ALA A 74 -15.63 23.39 16.08
CA ALA A 74 -15.16 24.77 16.07
C ALA A 74 -13.92 24.97 15.17
N GLN A 75 -13.04 23.97 15.09
CA GLN A 75 -11.87 24.02 14.21
C GLN A 75 -12.28 23.84 12.76
N VAL A 76 -13.18 22.88 12.48
CA VAL A 76 -13.77 22.67 11.15
C VAL A 76 -14.39 23.97 10.61
N ARG A 77 -15.22 24.64 11.42
CA ARG A 77 -15.87 25.90 11.02
C ARG A 77 -14.88 27.05 10.79
N ARG A 78 -13.83 27.14 11.61
CA ARG A 78 -12.85 28.23 11.50
C ARG A 78 -11.92 28.06 10.31
N GLY A 79 -11.49 26.83 10.04
CA GLY A 79 -10.54 26.53 8.97
C GLY A 79 -11.20 26.26 7.61
N GLY A 80 -12.53 26.12 7.57
CA GLY A 80 -13.29 25.92 6.34
C GLY A 80 -12.94 24.63 5.60
N SER A 81 -13.20 24.61 4.30
CA SER A 81 -13.03 23.43 3.42
C SER A 81 -11.61 22.84 3.49
N LEU A 82 -10.57 23.67 3.58
CA LEU A 82 -9.19 23.18 3.67
C LEU A 82 -8.97 22.33 4.94
N TRP A 83 -9.48 22.78 6.09
CA TRP A 83 -9.30 22.10 7.36
C TRP A 83 -10.11 20.79 7.47
N VAL A 84 -11.22 20.69 6.73
CA VAL A 84 -11.96 19.44 6.56
C VAL A 84 -11.11 18.40 5.83
N LYS A 85 -10.46 18.81 4.74
CA LYS A 85 -9.67 17.91 3.88
C LYS A 85 -8.36 17.46 4.53
N VAL A 86 -7.72 18.33 5.30
CA VAL A 86 -6.44 18.07 5.97
C VAL A 86 -6.52 16.92 6.98
N GLY A 87 -7.64 16.82 7.70
CA GLY A 87 -7.81 15.97 8.87
C GLY A 87 -7.30 14.53 8.65
N PRO A 88 -7.84 13.77 7.68
CA PRO A 88 -7.41 12.39 7.46
C PRO A 88 -5.91 12.24 7.17
N TYR A 89 -5.33 13.14 6.38
CA TYR A 89 -3.95 13.02 5.91
C TYR A 89 -2.90 13.28 7.01
N ILE A 90 -3.24 14.09 8.02
CA ILE A 90 -2.36 14.31 9.18
C ILE A 90 -2.07 13.01 9.92
N TYR A 91 -3.07 12.13 10.05
CA TYR A 91 -2.98 10.87 10.79
C TYR A 91 -2.60 9.68 9.90
N LEU A 92 -2.81 9.79 8.59
CA LEU A 92 -2.48 8.73 7.63
C LEU A 92 -0.98 8.70 7.29
N PHE A 93 -0.35 9.87 7.18
CA PHE A 93 1.07 9.98 6.83
C PHE A 93 1.95 10.12 8.07
N THR A 94 1.94 9.07 8.87
CA THR A 94 2.63 8.95 10.15
C THR A 94 3.57 7.75 10.19
N GLU A 95 4.52 7.74 11.12
CA GLU A 95 5.41 6.59 11.34
C GLU A 95 4.61 5.37 11.81
N GLU A 96 3.60 5.63 12.64
CA GLU A 96 2.69 4.65 13.19
C GLU A 96 1.96 3.88 12.08
N THR A 97 1.46 4.59 11.05
CA THR A 97 0.77 3.97 9.91
C THR A 97 1.74 3.14 9.05
N GLU A 98 2.94 3.68 8.78
CA GLU A 98 3.96 2.97 7.99
C GLU A 98 4.40 1.69 8.72
N SER A 99 4.72 1.79 10.01
CA SER A 99 5.13 0.67 10.84
C SER A 99 4.05 -0.40 10.91
N LEU A 100 2.78 -0.01 11.11
CA LEU A 100 1.65 -0.94 11.13
C LEU A 100 1.54 -1.73 9.81
N LEU A 101 1.64 -1.04 8.67
CA LEU A 101 1.60 -1.71 7.38
C LEU A 101 2.82 -2.63 7.20
N GLN A 102 4.02 -2.21 7.57
CA GLN A 102 5.21 -3.06 7.48
C GLN A 102 5.11 -4.32 8.37
N SER A 103 4.58 -4.19 9.58
CA SER A 103 4.46 -5.27 10.56
C SER A 103 3.41 -6.33 10.19
N TYR A 104 2.38 -5.97 9.41
CA TYR A 104 1.26 -6.86 9.11
C TYR A 104 0.99 -6.98 7.60
N PRO A 105 1.63 -7.94 6.91
CA PRO A 105 1.50 -8.12 5.46
C PRO A 105 0.08 -8.44 4.97
N GLY A 106 -0.79 -8.96 5.83
CA GLY A 106 -2.18 -9.26 5.47
C GLY A 106 -3.07 -8.03 5.28
N LEU A 107 -2.65 -6.86 5.75
CA LEU A 107 -3.45 -5.63 5.65
C LEU A 107 -3.52 -5.11 4.22
N SER A 108 -4.74 -4.82 3.74
CA SER A 108 -4.94 -4.09 2.49
C SER A 108 -4.64 -2.60 2.61
N GLY A 109 -4.72 -2.04 3.82
CA GLY A 109 -4.50 -0.61 4.02
C GLY A 109 -5.02 -0.08 5.35
N VAL A 110 -4.89 1.24 5.51
CA VAL A 110 -5.39 1.99 6.67
C VAL A 110 -6.39 3.03 6.21
N ARG A 111 -7.54 3.11 6.88
CA ARG A 111 -8.56 4.13 6.67
C ARG A 111 -8.58 5.09 7.84
N VAL A 112 -8.33 6.37 7.61
CA VAL A 112 -8.59 7.41 8.60
C VAL A 112 -9.96 8.01 8.36
N ILE A 113 -10.75 8.17 9.42
CA ILE A 113 -12.08 8.79 9.40
C ILE A 113 -12.11 9.88 10.46
N THR A 114 -12.25 11.14 10.04
CA THR A 114 -12.44 12.25 10.98
C THR A 114 -13.93 12.46 11.25
N ARG A 115 -14.27 12.64 12.53
CA ARG A 115 -15.65 12.86 12.97
C ARG A 115 -15.74 14.05 13.91
N THR A 116 -16.86 14.75 13.87
CA THR A 116 -17.16 15.74 14.90
C THR A 116 -17.32 15.06 16.25
N ASN A 117 -16.87 15.71 17.33
CA ASN A 117 -16.97 15.15 18.67
C ASN A 117 -18.43 14.80 19.10
N ARG A 118 -19.34 15.79 19.17
CA ARG A 118 -20.67 15.61 19.80
C ARG A 118 -21.67 14.84 18.95
N SER A 119 -21.76 15.14 17.66
CA SER A 119 -22.71 14.48 16.76
C SER A 119 -22.13 13.23 16.10
N ARG A 120 -20.82 12.98 16.25
CA ARG A 120 -20.07 11.92 15.56
C ARG A 120 -20.31 11.92 14.05
N SER A 121 -20.65 13.08 13.49
CA SER A 121 -20.85 13.26 12.06
C SER A 121 -19.52 13.10 11.37
N GLU A 122 -19.50 12.30 10.31
CA GLU A 122 -18.30 12.17 9.49
C GLU A 122 -17.99 13.47 8.76
N VAL A 123 -16.74 13.90 8.90
CA VAL A 123 -16.21 15.11 8.28
C VAL A 123 -15.48 14.75 7.00
N ALA A 124 -14.56 13.79 7.09
CA ALA A 124 -13.79 13.29 5.96
C ALA A 124 -13.29 11.86 6.21
N ARG A 125 -12.97 11.16 5.14
CA ARG A 125 -12.24 9.88 5.18
C ARG A 125 -11.19 9.81 4.09
N ALA A 126 -10.09 9.10 4.38
CA ALA A 126 -9.08 8.73 3.40
C ALA A 126 -8.60 7.30 3.66
N PHE A 127 -8.38 6.53 2.60
CA PHE A 127 -7.89 5.17 2.63
C PHE A 127 -6.57 5.07 1.87
N LEU A 128 -5.52 4.70 2.60
CA LEU A 128 -4.21 4.41 2.05
C LEU A 128 -4.10 2.91 1.81
N HIS A 129 -3.98 2.51 0.55
CA HIS A 129 -3.65 1.13 0.22
C HIS A 129 -2.21 0.83 0.65
N ARG A 130 -1.97 -0.41 1.08
CA ARG A 130 -0.65 -0.89 1.49
C ARG A 130 0.45 -0.53 0.48
N GLU A 131 0.16 -0.79 -0.79
CA GLU A 131 1.12 -0.66 -1.89
C GLU A 131 1.12 0.75 -2.53
N SER A 132 0.35 1.70 -1.99
CA SER A 132 0.30 3.07 -2.53
C SER A 132 1.65 3.79 -2.41
N LEU A 133 2.41 3.51 -1.34
CA LEU A 133 3.65 4.20 -1.04
C LEU A 133 4.81 3.22 -0.86
N ASN A 134 5.89 3.44 -1.61
CA ASN A 134 7.21 2.87 -1.34
C ASN A 134 8.00 3.71 -0.32
N GLU A 135 9.18 3.24 0.07
CA GLU A 135 10.07 3.89 1.04
C GLU A 135 10.34 5.39 0.76
N ILE A 136 10.57 5.75 -0.51
CA ILE A 136 10.86 7.14 -0.90
C ILE A 136 9.60 8.00 -0.74
N THR A 137 8.46 7.49 -1.20
CA THR A 137 7.18 8.19 -1.11
C THR A 137 6.67 8.28 0.32
N TRP A 138 6.94 7.29 1.18
CA TRP A 138 6.67 7.35 2.62
C TRP A 138 7.47 8.46 3.29
N ARG A 139 8.78 8.54 3.03
CA ARG A 139 9.63 9.62 3.53
C ARG A 139 9.10 10.99 3.10
N ARG A 140 8.67 11.13 1.84
CA ARG A 140 8.09 12.38 1.33
C ARG A 140 6.75 12.71 2.00
N ALA A 141 5.85 11.73 2.12
CA ALA A 141 4.55 11.89 2.77
C ALA A 141 4.70 12.37 4.22
N LYS A 142 5.56 11.71 5.01
CA LYS A 142 5.87 12.09 6.39
C LYS A 142 6.44 13.50 6.50
N ASN A 143 7.30 13.90 5.57
CA ASN A 143 7.86 15.27 5.54
C ASN A 143 6.79 16.34 5.24
N ILE A 144 5.89 16.07 4.30
CA ILE A 144 4.78 16.98 3.96
C ILE A 144 3.84 17.11 5.16
N ALA A 145 3.41 15.98 5.73
CA ALA A 145 2.54 15.95 6.89
C ALA A 145 3.18 16.60 8.13
N GLY A 146 4.48 16.38 8.35
CA GLY A 146 5.24 17.02 9.42
C GLY A 146 5.20 18.55 9.32
N LYS A 147 5.49 19.11 8.14
CA LYS A 147 5.42 20.55 7.87
C LYS A 147 4.01 21.11 8.06
N ALA A 148 3.00 20.38 7.57
CA ALA A 148 1.60 20.76 7.73
C ALA A 148 1.20 20.84 9.21
N ARG A 149 1.61 19.86 10.04
CA ARG A 149 1.36 19.84 11.49
C ARG A 149 2.02 21.01 12.23
N THR A 150 3.28 21.33 11.91
CA THR A 150 4.05 22.34 12.66
C THR A 150 3.77 23.78 12.22
N ASP A 151 3.61 23.99 10.92
CA ASP A 151 3.60 25.33 10.31
C ASP A 151 2.32 25.65 9.54
N GLY A 152 1.43 24.68 9.32
CA GLY A 152 0.27 24.83 8.43
C GLY A 152 -0.72 25.92 8.86
N THR A 153 -0.85 26.18 10.16
CA THR A 153 -1.69 27.27 10.67
C THR A 153 -1.16 28.67 10.31
N ARG A 154 0.17 28.81 10.15
CA ARG A 154 0.84 30.06 9.74
C ARG A 154 1.06 30.13 8.23
N ARG A 155 1.15 28.98 7.56
CA ARG A 155 1.43 28.84 6.13
C ARG A 155 0.42 27.87 5.49
N PRO A 156 -0.77 28.36 5.10
CA PRO A 156 -1.84 27.52 4.57
C PRO A 156 -1.44 26.66 3.36
N VAL A 157 -0.50 27.13 2.53
CA VAL A 157 0.05 26.35 1.41
C VAL A 157 0.60 24.97 1.81
N LEU A 158 1.13 24.82 3.04
CA LEU A 158 1.62 23.52 3.52
C LEU A 158 0.49 22.52 3.79
N LEU A 159 -0.71 23.03 4.07
CA LEU A 159 -1.91 22.23 4.22
C LEU A 159 -2.47 21.84 2.86
N GLU A 160 -2.40 22.75 1.89
CA GLU A 160 -2.76 22.49 0.49
C GLU A 160 -1.85 21.42 -0.09
N ASP A 161 -0.52 21.55 0.09
CA ASP A 161 0.46 20.53 -0.31
C ASP A 161 0.15 19.14 0.28
N LEU A 162 -0.29 19.09 1.54
CA LEU A 162 -0.69 17.85 2.20
C LEU A 162 -1.97 17.27 1.60
N VAL A 163 -2.96 18.10 1.33
CA VAL A 163 -4.22 17.68 0.71
C VAL A 163 -3.98 17.17 -0.70
N ASP A 164 -3.21 17.90 -1.51
CA ASP A 164 -2.89 17.52 -2.89
C ASP A 164 -2.14 16.18 -2.93
N TRP A 165 -1.11 16.03 -2.09
CA TRP A 165 -0.40 14.76 -1.95
C TRP A 165 -1.34 13.63 -1.51
N GLY A 166 -2.22 13.91 -0.55
CA GLY A 166 -3.20 12.96 -0.05
C GLY A 166 -4.17 12.48 -1.12
N GLN A 167 -4.73 13.40 -1.91
CA GLN A 167 -5.69 13.10 -2.96
C GLN A 167 -5.06 12.32 -4.12
N GLU A 168 -3.78 12.51 -4.38
CA GLU A 168 -3.05 11.75 -5.41
C GLU A 168 -2.81 10.28 -5.02
N HIS A 169 -2.68 9.98 -3.71
CA HIS A 169 -2.19 8.67 -3.24
C HIS A 169 -3.23 7.85 -2.44
N THR A 170 -4.45 8.35 -2.27
CA THR A 170 -5.48 7.72 -1.43
C THR A 170 -6.85 7.72 -2.09
N ASP A 171 -7.71 6.78 -1.70
CA ASP A 171 -9.15 6.91 -1.94
C ASP A 171 -9.73 7.81 -0.85
N PHE A 172 -10.44 8.87 -1.22
CA PHE A 172 -10.95 9.84 -0.24
C PHE A 172 -12.41 10.21 -0.48
N ALA A 173 -13.07 10.66 0.58
CA ALA A 173 -14.38 11.28 0.51
C ALA A 173 -14.51 12.38 1.56
N TYR A 174 -15.20 13.46 1.21
CA TYR A 174 -15.50 14.58 2.11
C TYR A 174 -17.01 14.71 2.26
N SER A 175 -17.46 15.02 3.47
CA SER A 175 -18.87 15.28 3.70
C SER A 175 -19.26 16.64 3.12
N GLU A 176 -20.21 16.64 2.18
CA GLU A 176 -20.75 17.85 1.54
C GLU A 176 -21.28 18.88 2.55
N GLU A 177 -21.65 18.46 3.76
CA GLU A 177 -22.06 19.37 4.83
C GLU A 177 -20.95 20.36 5.21
N PHE A 178 -19.69 19.93 5.14
CA PHE A 178 -18.56 20.68 5.70
C PHE A 178 -17.63 21.32 4.65
N VAL A 179 -17.69 20.92 3.37
CA VAL A 179 -16.81 21.46 2.29
C VAL A 179 -17.41 22.63 1.47
N LYS A 180 -18.58 23.16 1.85
CA LYS A 180 -19.25 24.26 1.15
C LYS A 180 -18.54 25.60 1.26
#